data_AF-A0A1X7TS60-F1
#
_entry.id   AF-A0A1X7TS60-F1
#
_cell.length_a   1.000
_cell.length_b   1.000
_cell.length_c   1.000
_cell.angle_alpha   90.00
_cell.angle_beta   90.00
_cell.angle_gamma   90.00
#
_symmetry.space_group_name_H-M   'P 1'
#
loop_
_entity.id
_entity.type
_entity.pdbx_description
1 polymer ?
#
loop_
_entity_poly.entity_id
_entity_poly.type
_entity_poly.pdbx_seq_one_letter_code
_entity_poly.pdbx_strand_id
1 'polypeptide(L)'
;MLGAYDYSNTHKPGKAIAHADGLSGLPLPDTLDVTLIFTEVAHLMYTLSTMIVTAETIRKWTDNDPVLSRVHRLILHGWTISNPDP
;
A
#
# COMPACT_ATOMS: atom_id res chain seq x y z
N MET A 1 10.49 -9.43 0.20
CA MET A 1 11.80 -9.58 -0.48
C MET A 1 12.66 -10.55 0.32
N LEU A 2 13.22 -11.55 -0.33
CA LEU A 2 13.93 -12.65 0.34
C LEU A 2 15.32 -12.24 0.89
N GLY A 3 15.84 -11.07 0.49
CA GLY A 3 17.14 -10.53 0.91
C GLY A 3 17.22 -9.99 2.34
N ALA A 4 16.12 -10.00 3.09
CA ALA A 4 16.11 -9.63 4.52
C ALA A 4 16.33 -10.83 5.46
N TYR A 5 16.40 -12.05 4.91
CA TYR A 5 16.54 -13.28 5.67
C TYR A 5 17.87 -13.95 5.31
N ASP A 6 18.59 -14.43 6.32
CA ASP A 6 19.72 -15.32 6.12
C ASP A 6 19.18 -16.76 6.05
N TYR A 7 19.23 -17.37 4.87
CA TYR A 7 18.73 -18.73 4.64
C TYR A 7 19.65 -19.50 3.70
N SER A 8 19.68 -20.82 3.87
CA SER A 8 20.34 -21.75 2.97
C SER A 8 19.31 -22.69 2.34
N ASN A 9 19.45 -22.94 1.04
CA ASN A 9 18.57 -23.88 0.35
C ASN A 9 19.07 -25.31 0.57
N THR A 10 18.26 -26.13 1.24
CA THR A 10 18.58 -27.54 1.53
C THR A 10 17.43 -28.44 1.09
N HIS A 11 17.73 -29.43 0.25
CA HIS A 11 16.75 -30.45 -0.12
C HIS A 11 16.45 -31.39 1.07
N LYS A 12 15.16 -31.60 1.35
CA LYS A 12 14.68 -32.59 2.33
C LYS A 12 13.72 -33.57 1.65
N PRO A 13 13.92 -34.89 1.81
CA PRO A 13 13.02 -35.88 1.22
C PRO A 13 11.63 -35.80 1.86
N GLY A 14 10.58 -36.03 1.06
CA GLY A 14 9.18 -35.89 1.48
C GLY A 14 8.82 -36.66 2.77
N LYS A 15 9.40 -37.86 2.96
CA LYS A 15 9.20 -38.66 4.18
C LYS A 15 9.67 -37.96 5.46
N ALA A 16 10.63 -37.05 5.38
CA ALA A 16 11.14 -36.28 6.51
C ALA A 16 10.31 -35.00 6.79
N ILE A 17 9.38 -34.64 5.89
CA ILE A 17 8.57 -33.42 5.96
C ILE A 17 7.07 -33.71 5.81
N ALA A 18 6.60 -34.86 6.30
CA ALA A 18 5.18 -35.24 6.27
C ALA A 18 4.26 -34.21 6.94
N HIS A 19 4.78 -33.47 7.94
CA HIS A 19 4.08 -32.35 8.56
C HIS A 19 3.84 -31.19 7.58
N ALA A 20 4.79 -30.89 6.68
CA ALA A 20 4.65 -29.83 5.69
C ALA A 20 3.57 -30.18 4.66
N ASP A 21 3.54 -31.42 4.20
CA ASP A 21 2.51 -31.95 3.30
C ASP A 21 1.12 -31.85 3.93
N GLY A 22 0.96 -32.38 5.14
CA GLY A 22 -0.31 -32.35 5.87
C GLY A 22 -0.80 -30.93 6.17
N LEU A 23 0.10 -30.00 6.51
CA LEU A 23 -0.26 -28.61 6.75
C LEU A 23 -0.62 -27.85 5.47
N SER A 24 0.08 -28.13 4.36
CA SER A 24 -0.17 -27.48 3.07
C SER A 24 -1.51 -27.88 2.43
N GLY A 25 -2.02 -29.06 2.78
CA GLY A 25 -3.29 -29.59 2.28
C GLY A 25 -4.51 -29.29 3.15
N LEU A 26 -4.35 -28.61 4.29
CA LEU A 26 -5.48 -28.25 5.14
C LEU A 26 -6.36 -27.22 4.42
N PRO A 27 -7.68 -27.44 4.34
CA PRO A 27 -8.59 -26.44 3.80
C PRO A 27 -8.52 -25.19 4.67
N LEU A 28 -8.40 -24.04 4.03
CA LEU A 28 -8.55 -22.76 4.71
C LEU A 28 -10.00 -22.67 5.22
N PRO A 29 -10.23 -22.16 6.45
CA PRO A 29 -11.59 -21.99 6.95
C PRO A 29 -12.39 -21.06 6.02
N ASP A 30 -13.63 -21.46 5.69
CA ASP A 30 -14.53 -20.71 4.78
C ASP A 30 -14.84 -19.29 5.27
N THR A 31 -14.78 -19.08 6.58
CA THR A 31 -14.85 -17.76 7.20
C THR A 31 -13.54 -17.48 7.92
N LEU A 32 -12.74 -16.61 7.32
CA LEU A 32 -11.77 -15.81 8.04
C LEU A 32 -12.56 -14.92 9.01
N ASP A 33 -12.86 -15.41 10.23
CA ASP A 33 -13.22 -14.54 11.36
C ASP A 33 -11.96 -13.82 11.82
N VAL A 34 -11.43 -13.02 10.90
CA VAL A 34 -10.42 -12.06 11.21
C VAL A 34 -11.17 -10.75 11.16
N THR A 35 -11.64 -10.34 12.33
CA THR A 35 -11.71 -8.91 12.62
C THR A 35 -10.27 -8.41 12.50
N LEU A 36 -9.78 -8.23 11.28
CA LEU A 36 -8.50 -7.59 10.98
C LEU A 36 -8.71 -6.14 11.38
N ILE A 37 -8.55 -5.87 12.67
CA ILE A 37 -7.96 -4.61 13.08
C ILE A 37 -6.55 -4.71 12.53
N PHE A 38 -6.40 -4.43 11.23
CA PHE A 38 -5.10 -4.22 10.62
C PHE A 38 -4.51 -3.10 11.46
N THR A 39 -3.59 -3.45 12.35
CA THR A 39 -2.94 -2.51 13.27
C THR A 39 -2.33 -1.37 12.45
N GLU A 40 -1.88 -1.67 11.24
CA GLU A 40 -1.44 -0.72 10.23
C GLU A 40 -2.55 0.25 9.78
N VAL A 41 -3.77 -0.23 9.52
CA VAL A 41 -4.92 0.63 9.14
C VAL A 41 -5.37 1.47 10.33
N ALA A 42 -5.45 0.89 11.53
CA ALA A 42 -5.79 1.63 12.74
C ALA A 42 -4.74 2.70 13.07
N HIS A 43 -3.46 2.37 12.93
CA HIS A 43 -2.35 3.30 13.09
C HIS A 43 -2.39 4.40 12.03
N LEU A 44 -2.62 4.06 10.76
CA LEU A 44 -2.77 5.03 9.67
C LEU A 44 -3.92 6.01 9.96
N MET A 45 -5.09 5.50 10.39
CA MET A 45 -6.23 6.34 10.72
C MET A 45 -5.95 7.26 11.91
N TYR A 46 -5.26 6.76 12.93
CA TYR A 46 -4.82 7.58 14.08
C TYR A 46 -3.79 8.64 13.67
N THR A 47 -2.81 8.29 12.84
CA THR A 47 -1.81 9.23 12.33
C THR A 47 -2.49 10.33 11.50
N LEU A 48 -3.43 9.96 10.63
CA LEU A 48 -4.17 10.93 9.83
C LEU A 48 -5.08 11.83 10.67
N SER A 49 -5.65 11.33 11.77
CA SER A 49 -6.49 12.15 12.66
C SER A 49 -5.69 13.08 13.58
N THR A 50 -4.42 12.77 13.85
CA THR A 50 -3.53 13.56 14.69
C THR A 50 -2.61 14.51 13.90
N MET A 51 -2.62 14.42 12.57
CA MET A 51 -1.85 15.32 11.72
C MET A 51 -2.33 16.77 11.84
N ILE A 52 -1.38 17.71 11.92
CA ILE A 52 -1.64 19.15 11.94
C ILE A 52 -2.14 19.68 10.58
N VAL A 53 -1.92 18.91 9.51
CA VAL A 53 -2.33 19.25 8.15
C VAL A 53 -3.50 18.37 7.76
N THR A 54 -4.65 18.98 7.51
CA THR A 54 -5.86 18.30 7.03
C THR A 54 -5.95 18.36 5.51
N ALA A 55 -6.76 17.48 4.90
CA ALA A 55 -7.04 17.52 3.47
C ALA A 55 -7.59 18.89 3.01
N GLU A 56 -8.40 19.56 3.83
CA GLU A 56 -8.89 20.90 3.55
C GLU A 56 -7.76 21.95 3.54
N THR A 57 -6.81 21.81 4.46
CA THR A 57 -5.61 22.66 4.50
C THR A 57 -4.76 22.46 3.25
N ILE A 58 -4.54 21.21 2.85
CA ILE A 58 -3.81 20.86 1.62
C ILE A 58 -4.52 21.44 0.40
N ARG A 59 -5.86 21.30 0.30
CA ARG A 59 -6.65 21.89 -0.78
C ARG A 59 -6.41 23.40 -0.85
N LYS A 60 -6.58 24.10 0.27
CA LYS A 60 -6.39 25.55 0.34
C LYS A 60 -4.98 25.96 -0.07
N TRP A 61 -3.94 25.26 0.39
CA TRP A 61 -2.56 25.58 0.02
C TRP A 61 -2.27 25.28 -1.45
N THR A 62 -2.79 24.17 -1.98
CA THR A 62 -2.66 23.78 -3.38
C THR A 62 -3.33 24.80 -4.30
N ASP A 63 -4.52 25.29 -3.92
CA ASP A 63 -5.25 26.32 -4.69
C ASP A 63 -4.52 27.67 -4.70
N ASN A 64 -3.81 28.01 -3.62
CA ASN A 64 -3.05 29.25 -3.52
C ASN A 64 -1.65 29.16 -4.15
N ASP A 65 -1.12 27.96 -4.37
CA ASP A 65 0.18 27.77 -5.00
C ASP A 65 0.07 27.94 -6.53
N PRO A 66 0.88 28.82 -7.15
CA PRO A 66 0.74 29.15 -8.57
C PRO A 66 1.09 27.98 -9.51
N VAL A 67 1.92 27.03 -9.08
CA VAL A 67 2.31 25.87 -9.88
C VAL A 67 1.29 24.75 -9.69
N LEU A 68 0.99 24.40 -8.44
CA LEU A 68 0.10 23.28 -8.12
C LEU A 68 -1.35 23.57 -8.50
N SER A 69 -1.84 24.79 -8.38
CA SER A 69 -3.19 25.17 -8.85
C SER A 69 -3.32 25.01 -10.38
N ARG A 70 -2.26 25.34 -11.14
CA ARG A 70 -2.21 25.12 -12.59
C ARG A 70 -2.22 23.63 -12.92
N VAL A 71 -1.44 22.82 -12.21
CA VAL A 71 -1.43 21.36 -12.38
C VAL A 71 -2.78 20.76 -12.04
N HIS A 72 -3.39 21.14 -10.91
CA HIS A 72 -4.72 20.70 -10.50
C HIS A 72 -5.77 20.98 -11.59
N ARG A 73 -5.75 22.19 -12.16
CA ARG A 73 -6.62 22.57 -13.29
C ARG A 73 -6.38 21.73 -14.54
N LEU A 74 -5.13 21.42 -14.88
CA LEU A 74 -4.78 20.58 -16.04
C LEU A 74 -5.22 19.12 -15.82
N ILE A 75 -5.14 18.61 -14.59
CA ILE A 75 -5.64 17.26 -14.27
C ILE A 75 -7.16 17.19 -14.45
N LEU A 76 -7.89 18.23 -14.02
CA LEU A 76 -9.36 18.27 -14.11
C LEU A 76 -9.88 18.52 -15.53
N HIS A 77 -9.18 19.31 -16.34
CA HIS A 77 -9.67 19.76 -17.65
C HIS A 77 -8.85 19.24 -18.84
N GLY A 78 -7.86 18.40 -18.59
CA GLY A 78 -6.95 17.87 -19.60
C GLY A 78 -5.66 18.68 -19.73
N TRP A 79 -4.59 17.99 -20.12
CA TRP A 79 -3.29 18.60 -20.38
C TRP A 79 -3.36 19.42 -21.67
N THR A 80 -2.95 20.69 -21.62
CA THR A 80 -2.74 21.49 -22.82
C THR A 80 -1.42 21.04 -23.46
N ILE A 81 -1.47 20.01 -24.29
CA ILE A 81 -0.32 19.60 -25.08
C ILE A 81 -0.18 20.61 -26.23
N SER A 82 0.50 21.71 -25.96
CA SER A 82 1.30 22.36 -26.99
C SER A 82 2.73 22.35 -26.47
N ASN A 83 3.43 21.26 -26.73
CA ASN A 83 4.88 21.31 -26.76
C ASN A 83 5.21 22.04 -28.07
N PRO A 84 5.73 23.28 -28.07
CA PRO A 84 6.48 23.72 -29.23
C PRO A 84 7.74 22.85 -29.24
N ASP A 85 7.82 21.94 -30.19
CA ASP A 85 9.04 21.18 -30.43
C ASP A 85 10.23 22.14 -30.65
N PRO A 86 11.45 21.76 -30.22
CA PRO A 86 12.65 22.60 -30.32
C PRO A 86 13.08 22.92 -31.76
#